data_AF-A0A7I4YUR2-F1
#
_entry.id   AF-A0A7I4YUR2-F1
#
_cell.length_a   1.000
_cell.length_b   1.000
_cell.length_c   1.000
_cell.angle_alpha   90.00
_cell.angle_beta   90.00
_cell.angle_gamma   90.00
#
_symmetry.space_group_name_H-M   'P 1'
#
loop_
_entity.id
_entity.type
_entity.pdbx_description
1 polymer ?
#
loop_
_entity_poly.entity_id
_entity_poly.type
_entity_poly.pdbx_seq_one_letter_code
_entity_poly.pdbx_strand_id
1 'polypeptide(L)'
;MMKNGLVRNACDSADGTWFFVLDTFAADYAHGGEELNPKYNCFDVSKDNTVLQKFKVDLVKPLFNFTEAMQHTSQLANLDLAGGYHKDGYLCKDDQLRNEVVEAVKDAEGSCQGLVNALASKLNRPGWAMNCVVLSSPKGTSRGAYFSNENFCRYDVLKDDKTHTLTLVKLDKSEPEPKD
;
A
#
# COMPACT_ATOMS: atom_id res chain seq x y z
N MET A 1 21.60 -14.46 1.50
CA MET A 1 20.61 -14.98 2.47
C MET A 1 20.43 -13.94 3.57
N MET A 2 19.39 -13.10 3.48
CA MET A 2 18.97 -12.28 4.62
C MET A 2 17.79 -12.98 5.30
N LYS A 3 17.89 -13.11 6.63
CA LYS A 3 16.89 -13.77 7.47
C LYS A 3 15.62 -12.92 7.48
N ASN A 4 14.47 -13.59 7.36
CA ASN A 4 13.14 -13.04 7.63
C ASN A 4 13.07 -12.52 9.07
N GLY A 5 13.57 -11.30 9.30
CA GLY A 5 13.43 -10.57 10.54
C GLY A 5 12.01 -10.02 10.62
N LEU A 6 11.38 -10.19 11.78
CA LEU A 6 10.05 -9.68 12.06
C LEU A 6 10.12 -8.14 12.04
N VAL A 7 9.55 -7.49 11.02
CA VAL A 7 9.48 -6.02 10.93
C VAL A 7 8.26 -5.56 11.72
N ARG A 8 8.47 -4.70 12.73
CA ARG A 8 7.39 -4.19 13.59
C ARG A 8 7.53 -2.69 13.78
N ASN A 9 6.54 -1.95 13.29
CA ASN A 9 6.27 -0.59 13.71
C ASN A 9 4.77 -0.43 13.89
N ALA A 10 4.26 -0.47 15.12
CA ALA A 10 2.82 -0.40 15.40
C ALA A 10 2.36 1.06 15.36
N CYS A 11 1.18 1.31 14.76
CA CYS A 11 0.61 2.67 14.70
C CYS A 11 -0.18 2.94 15.97
N ASP A 12 0.12 4.06 16.61
CA ASP A 12 -0.76 4.66 17.60
C ASP A 12 -1.95 5.30 16.90
N SER A 13 -3.12 5.23 17.52
CA SER A 13 -4.35 5.85 17.01
C SER A 13 -4.27 7.37 17.11
N ALA A 14 -3.52 7.99 16.20
CA ALA A 14 -3.52 9.43 16.01
C ALA A 14 -4.73 9.85 15.14
N ASP A 15 -5.25 11.04 15.40
CA ASP A 15 -6.32 11.65 14.61
C ASP A 15 -5.90 11.77 13.12
N GLY A 16 -6.80 11.46 12.19
CA GLY A 16 -6.54 11.53 10.74
C GLY A 16 -7.29 10.48 9.92
N THR A 17 -7.18 10.56 8.59
CA THR A 17 -7.72 9.53 7.69
C THR A 17 -6.67 8.46 7.44
N TRP A 18 -6.96 7.24 7.89
CA TRP A 18 -6.07 6.10 7.79
C TRP A 18 -6.51 5.12 6.70
N PHE A 19 -5.60 4.82 5.79
CA PHE A 19 -5.68 3.64 4.93
C PHE A 19 -5.06 2.45 5.66
N PHE A 20 -5.66 1.27 5.53
CA PHE A 20 -5.04 0.05 6.00
C PHE A 20 -5.29 -1.13 5.05
N VAL A 21 -4.31 -2.03 4.98
CA VAL A 21 -4.43 -3.33 4.31
C VAL A 21 -3.79 -4.40 5.19
N LEU A 22 -4.44 -5.54 5.24
CA LEU A 22 -4.01 -6.78 5.87
C LEU A 22 -3.85 -7.84 4.78
N ASP A 23 -2.61 -8.24 4.53
CA ASP A 23 -2.23 -9.26 3.56
C ASP A 23 -1.81 -10.52 4.33
N THR A 24 -2.53 -11.63 4.16
CA THR A 24 -2.26 -12.89 4.87
C THR A 24 -1.41 -13.83 4.02
N PHE A 25 -0.59 -14.66 4.66
CA PHE A 25 0.32 -15.60 3.99
C PHE A 25 1.23 -14.92 2.95
N ALA A 26 1.85 -13.79 3.30
CA ALA A 26 2.84 -13.16 2.44
C ALA A 26 4.05 -14.09 2.21
N ALA A 27 4.44 -14.23 0.95
CA ALA A 27 5.63 -14.97 0.53
C ALA A 27 6.87 -14.07 0.41
N ASP A 28 6.66 -12.78 0.12
CA ASP A 28 7.69 -11.74 0.07
C ASP A 28 7.07 -10.38 0.41
N TYR A 29 7.87 -9.47 0.95
CA TYR A 29 7.41 -8.14 1.36
C TYR A 29 8.58 -7.16 1.50
N ALA A 30 8.30 -5.88 1.27
CA ALA A 30 9.27 -4.80 1.54
C ALA A 30 8.55 -3.46 1.78
N HIS A 31 9.25 -2.53 2.44
CA HIS A 31 8.84 -1.14 2.61
C HIS A 31 10.00 -0.21 2.21
N GLY A 32 9.67 1.02 1.83
CA GLY A 32 10.64 2.05 1.43
C GLY A 32 9.97 3.39 1.10
N GLY A 33 10.72 4.26 0.45
CA GLY A 33 10.37 5.68 0.34
C GLY A 33 10.59 6.37 1.69
N GLU A 34 9.52 6.83 2.32
CA GLU A 34 9.55 7.40 3.67
C GLU A 34 9.85 6.36 4.75
N GLU A 35 10.65 6.75 5.74
CA GLU A 35 10.92 5.94 6.93
C GLU A 35 9.63 5.64 7.70
N LEU A 36 9.59 4.48 8.34
CA LEU A 36 8.46 4.08 9.18
C LEU A 36 8.39 4.99 10.42
N ASN A 37 7.22 5.56 10.65
CA ASN A 37 6.93 6.43 11.78
C ASN A 37 5.48 6.22 12.21
N PRO A 38 5.22 5.73 13.43
CA PRO A 38 3.87 5.46 13.92
C PRO A 38 2.86 6.61 13.77
N LYS A 39 3.34 7.86 13.69
CA LYS A 39 2.49 9.04 13.48
C LYS A 39 1.80 9.06 12.11
N TYR A 40 2.40 8.45 11.09
CA TYR A 40 1.91 8.56 9.72
C TYR A 40 2.01 7.28 8.87
N ASN A 41 2.86 6.31 9.19
CA ASN A 41 2.93 5.03 8.47
C ASN A 41 3.46 3.86 9.33
N CYS A 42 2.91 2.68 9.06
CA CYS A 42 3.28 1.44 9.73
C CYS A 42 3.32 0.28 8.78
N PHE A 43 4.24 -0.64 9.09
CA PHE A 43 4.43 -1.90 8.42
C PHE A 43 4.78 -2.93 9.48
N ASP A 44 3.84 -3.85 9.75
CA ASP A 44 4.02 -4.92 10.74
C ASP A 44 3.87 -6.27 10.03
N VAL A 45 4.81 -7.17 10.29
CA VAL A 45 4.76 -8.54 9.80
C VAL A 45 4.71 -9.49 10.99
N SER A 46 3.64 -10.27 11.07
CA SER A 46 3.45 -11.27 12.11
C SER A 46 4.20 -12.58 11.80
N LYS A 47 4.26 -13.48 12.78
CA LYS A 47 4.94 -14.79 12.65
C LYS A 47 4.31 -15.71 11.60
N ASP A 48 3.02 -15.55 11.35
CA ASP A 48 2.25 -16.28 10.33
C ASP A 48 2.34 -15.63 8.93
N ASN A 49 3.28 -14.69 8.74
CA ASN A 49 3.44 -13.89 7.52
C ASN A 49 2.19 -13.09 7.16
N THR A 50 1.47 -12.59 8.17
CA THR A 50 0.44 -11.59 7.95
C THR A 50 1.10 -10.21 7.98
N VAL A 51 0.92 -9.44 6.91
CA VAL A 51 1.47 -8.10 6.73
C VAL A 51 0.35 -7.09 6.94
N LEU A 52 0.50 -6.22 7.94
CA LEU A 52 -0.38 -5.10 8.20
C LEU A 52 0.30 -3.81 7.76
N GLN A 53 -0.32 -3.14 6.80
CA GLN A 53 0.10 -1.85 6.27
C GLN A 53 -0.89 -0.79 6.75
N LYS A 54 -0.39 0.33 7.30
CA LYS A 54 -1.24 1.48 7.66
C LYS A 54 -0.57 2.77 7.22
N PHE A 55 -1.36 3.71 6.69
CA PHE A 55 -0.86 5.02 6.29
C PHE A 55 -1.88 6.11 6.60
N LYS A 56 -1.43 7.24 7.14
CA LYS A 56 -2.18 8.48 7.21
C LYS A 56 -2.06 9.14 5.84
N VAL A 57 -3.16 9.23 5.10
CA VAL A 57 -3.14 9.64 3.68
C VAL A 57 -3.42 11.12 3.55
N ASP A 58 -2.58 11.83 2.79
CA ASP A 58 -2.81 13.22 2.38
C ASP A 58 -3.91 13.24 1.32
N LEU A 59 -5.15 13.58 1.67
CA LEU A 59 -6.26 13.54 0.71
C LEU A 59 -6.35 14.83 -0.10
N VAL A 60 -6.25 14.73 -1.43
CA VAL A 60 -6.36 15.89 -2.34
C VAL A 60 -7.70 16.64 -2.22
N LYS A 61 -8.77 16.00 -1.74
CA LYS A 61 -10.05 16.61 -1.33
C LYS A 61 -10.69 15.77 -0.23
N PRO A 62 -11.45 16.35 0.73
CA PRO A 62 -12.30 15.54 1.59
C PRO A 62 -13.25 14.74 0.70
N LEU A 63 -13.17 13.41 0.81
CA LEU A 63 -14.07 12.52 0.09
C LEU A 63 -15.50 12.97 0.38
N PHE A 64 -16.27 13.19 -0.69
CA PHE A 64 -17.73 13.14 -0.65
C PHE A 64 -18.15 12.03 0.32
N ASN A 65 -18.91 12.40 1.36
CA ASN A 65 -19.44 11.54 2.43
C ASN A 65 -18.59 10.29 2.74
N PHE A 66 -17.80 10.35 3.83
CA PHE A 66 -17.10 9.19 4.40
C PHE A 66 -17.99 7.93 4.51
N THR A 67 -19.31 8.12 4.69
CA THR A 67 -20.36 7.08 4.66
C THR A 67 -20.49 6.37 3.30
N GLU A 68 -20.42 7.08 2.18
CA GLU A 68 -20.49 6.50 0.82
C GLU A 68 -19.18 5.79 0.45
N ALA A 69 -18.03 6.34 0.89
CA ALA A 69 -16.73 5.68 0.75
C ALA A 69 -16.68 4.35 1.52
N MET A 70 -17.22 4.31 2.75
CA MET A 70 -17.34 3.07 3.51
C MET A 70 -18.31 2.07 2.86
N GLN A 71 -19.43 2.53 2.28
CA GLN A 71 -20.35 1.68 1.53
C GLN A 71 -19.68 1.06 0.29
N HIS A 72 -18.88 1.82 -0.46
CA HIS A 72 -18.09 1.28 -1.57
C HIS A 72 -17.00 0.32 -1.10
N THR A 73 -16.33 0.56 0.03
CA THR A 73 -15.38 -0.41 0.60
C THR A 73 -16.05 -1.71 1.05
N SER A 74 -17.30 -1.67 1.53
CA SER A 74 -18.04 -2.87 1.90
C SER A 74 -18.46 -3.69 0.67
N GLN A 75 -18.73 -3.03 -0.47
CA GLN A 75 -18.94 -3.72 -1.75
C GLN A 75 -17.64 -4.31 -2.31
N LEU A 76 -16.49 -3.67 -2.08
CA LEU A 76 -15.16 -4.18 -2.46
C LEU A 76 -14.67 -5.32 -1.54
N ALA A 77 -15.02 -5.28 -0.25
CA ALA A 77 -14.71 -6.34 0.71
C ALA A 77 -15.56 -7.61 0.49
N ASN A 78 -16.70 -7.48 -0.20
CA ASN A 78 -17.57 -8.57 -0.63
C ASN A 78 -17.25 -9.08 -2.05
N LEU A 79 -16.29 -8.48 -2.75
CA LEU A 79 -15.72 -9.10 -3.94
C LEU A 79 -14.75 -10.16 -3.44
N ASP A 80 -15.26 -11.39 -3.34
CA ASP A 80 -14.44 -12.59 -3.28
C ASP A 80 -13.27 -12.43 -4.26
N LEU A 81 -12.05 -12.56 -3.73
CA LEU A 81 -10.81 -12.72 -4.53
C LEU A 81 -10.82 -14.04 -5.33
N ALA A 82 -11.98 -14.68 -5.50
CA ALA A 82 -12.23 -15.72 -6.46
C ALA A 82 -12.44 -15.11 -7.86
N GLY A 83 -11.35 -14.65 -8.48
CA GLY A 83 -11.27 -14.56 -9.94
C GLY A 83 -11.55 -13.22 -10.61
N GLY A 84 -11.42 -12.09 -9.91
CA GLY A 84 -11.52 -10.76 -10.52
C GLY A 84 -10.18 -10.05 -10.59
N TYR A 85 -9.43 -10.21 -11.68
CA TYR A 85 -8.35 -9.30 -12.06
C TYR A 85 -8.88 -7.86 -11.98
N HIS A 86 -8.42 -7.07 -11.01
CA HIS A 86 -8.72 -5.64 -11.00
C HIS A 86 -7.96 -5.00 -12.15
N LYS A 87 -8.67 -4.52 -13.18
CA LYS A 87 -8.08 -3.63 -14.18
C LYS A 87 -7.34 -2.51 -13.45
N ASP A 88 -6.04 -2.38 -13.72
CA ASP A 88 -4.99 -1.66 -12.98
C ASP A 88 -5.18 -0.13 -12.77
N GLY A 89 -6.41 0.39 -12.74
CA GLY A 89 -6.69 1.84 -12.70
C GLY A 89 -7.60 2.32 -11.56
N TYR A 90 -8.35 1.44 -10.86
CA TYR A 90 -9.33 1.95 -9.87
C TYR A 90 -8.66 2.50 -8.60
N LEU A 91 -7.62 1.80 -8.13
CA LEU A 91 -6.87 2.14 -6.93
C LEU A 91 -5.54 2.85 -7.21
N CYS A 92 -5.24 3.14 -8.47
CA CYS A 92 -4.11 3.96 -8.92
C CYS A 92 -4.62 4.93 -10.00
N LYS A 93 -5.31 5.97 -9.52
CA LYS A 93 -6.11 6.88 -10.35
C LYS A 93 -5.26 7.88 -11.13
N ASP A 94 -4.17 8.35 -10.52
CA ASP A 94 -3.24 9.28 -11.16
C ASP A 94 -2.51 8.57 -12.31
N ASP A 95 -2.87 8.93 -13.54
CA ASP A 95 -2.32 8.36 -14.76
C ASP A 95 -0.81 8.63 -14.89
N GLN A 96 -0.33 9.80 -14.45
CA GLN A 96 1.09 10.12 -14.48
C GLN A 96 1.84 9.23 -13.49
N LEU A 97 1.38 9.14 -12.25
CA LEU A 97 1.96 8.26 -11.23
C LEU A 97 1.96 6.80 -11.70
N ARG A 98 0.86 6.32 -12.29
CA ARG A 98 0.77 4.96 -12.81
C ARG A 98 1.84 4.69 -13.87
N ASN A 99 2.01 5.60 -14.83
CA ASN A 99 3.04 5.47 -15.86
C ASN A 99 4.45 5.53 -15.28
N GLU A 100 4.69 6.41 -14.31
CA GLU A 100 5.98 6.49 -13.62
C GLU A 100 6.30 5.21 -12.83
N VAL A 101 5.31 4.58 -12.19
CA VAL A 101 5.45 3.28 -11.51
C VAL A 101 5.84 2.19 -12.50
N VAL A 102 5.12 2.08 -13.63
CA VAL A 102 5.41 1.11 -14.69
C VAL A 102 6.86 1.25 -15.17
N GLU A 103 7.27 2.48 -15.50
CA GLU A 103 8.62 2.75 -15.97
C GLU A 103 9.68 2.51 -14.89
N ALA A 104 9.36 2.78 -13.62
CA ALA A 104 10.28 2.55 -12.52
C ALA A 104 10.61 1.06 -12.35
N VAL A 105 9.58 0.20 -12.39
CA VAL A 105 9.71 -1.22 -12.05
C VAL A 105 10.03 -2.14 -13.23
N LYS A 106 9.96 -1.64 -14.47
CA LYS A 106 10.15 -2.45 -15.69
C LYS A 106 11.42 -3.31 -15.65
N ASP A 107 12.56 -2.75 -15.22
CA ASP A 107 13.87 -3.41 -15.17
C ASP A 107 14.29 -3.81 -13.75
N ALA A 108 13.39 -3.67 -12.77
CA ALA A 108 13.68 -4.03 -11.39
C ALA A 108 13.81 -5.57 -11.23
N GLU A 109 14.61 -5.99 -10.26
CA GLU A 109 14.64 -7.38 -9.78
C GLU A 109 13.24 -7.81 -9.33
N GLY A 110 12.85 -9.06 -9.63
CA GLY A 110 11.55 -9.64 -9.28
C GLY A 110 11.41 -10.04 -7.81
N SER A 111 11.86 -9.19 -6.90
CA SER A 111 11.64 -9.28 -5.45
C SER A 111 10.99 -7.99 -4.95
N CYS A 112 10.24 -8.06 -3.86
CA CYS A 112 9.62 -6.87 -3.29
C CYS A 112 10.67 -5.81 -2.91
N GLN A 113 11.83 -6.22 -2.41
CA GLN A 113 12.93 -5.31 -2.13
C GLN A 113 13.47 -4.66 -3.41
N GLY A 114 13.64 -5.43 -4.49
CA GLY A 114 14.06 -4.91 -5.79
C GLY A 114 13.11 -3.87 -6.36
N LEU A 115 11.82 -4.15 -6.29
CA LEU A 115 10.76 -3.25 -6.74
C LEU A 115 10.72 -1.95 -5.91
N VAL A 116 10.72 -2.05 -4.58
CA VAL A 116 10.72 -0.88 -3.71
C VAL A 116 11.96 -0.01 -3.91
N ASN A 117 13.15 -0.62 -4.06
CA ASN A 117 14.38 0.12 -4.35
C ASN A 117 14.31 0.87 -5.69
N ALA A 118 13.73 0.23 -6.72
CA ALA A 118 13.54 0.85 -8.02
C ALA A 118 12.56 2.02 -7.95
N LEU A 119 11.44 1.86 -7.23
CA LEU A 119 10.48 2.93 -7.00
C LEU A 119 11.12 4.12 -6.28
N ALA A 120 11.80 3.87 -5.15
CA ALA A 120 12.42 4.92 -4.34
C ALA A 120 13.50 5.69 -5.10
N SER A 121 14.28 5.01 -5.95
CA SER A 121 15.36 5.65 -6.73
C SER A 121 14.85 6.41 -7.96
N LYS A 122 13.76 5.97 -8.61
CA LYS A 122 13.32 6.52 -9.89
C LYS A 122 12.16 7.51 -9.80
N LEU A 123 11.25 7.36 -8.83
CA LEU A 123 10.06 8.21 -8.73
C LEU A 123 10.37 9.62 -8.19
N ASN A 124 11.45 9.79 -7.41
CA ASN A 124 11.79 11.06 -6.74
C ASN A 124 10.55 11.76 -6.13
N ARG A 125 9.81 11.04 -5.29
CA ARG A 125 8.57 11.53 -4.66
C ARG A 125 8.73 11.67 -3.14
N PRO A 126 9.31 12.78 -2.64
CA PRO A 126 9.40 13.04 -1.19
C PRO A 126 8.02 13.02 -0.52
N GLY A 127 7.95 12.50 0.71
CA GLY A 127 6.70 12.37 1.45
C GLY A 127 5.86 11.16 1.04
N TRP A 128 6.35 10.27 0.18
CA TRP A 128 5.64 9.05 -0.21
C TRP A 128 6.21 7.80 0.46
N ALA A 129 5.34 6.99 1.06
CA ALA A 129 5.68 5.63 1.44
C ALA A 129 5.40 4.67 0.27
N MET A 130 6.22 3.62 0.18
CA MET A 130 6.17 2.63 -0.91
C MET A 130 6.35 1.24 -0.31
N ASN A 131 5.33 0.41 -0.42
CA ASN A 131 5.37 -0.96 0.06
C ASN A 131 5.11 -1.94 -1.08
N CYS A 132 5.60 -3.16 -0.90
CA CYS A 132 5.34 -4.29 -1.77
C CYS A 132 4.97 -5.52 -0.94
N VAL A 133 4.00 -6.29 -1.43
CA VAL A 133 3.69 -7.63 -0.89
C VAL A 133 3.46 -8.60 -2.04
N VAL A 134 3.97 -9.82 -1.89
CA VAL A 134 3.60 -10.98 -2.71
C VAL A 134 2.83 -11.95 -1.83
N LEU A 135 1.63 -12.34 -2.25
CA LEU A 135 0.85 -13.35 -1.54
C LEU A 135 1.29 -14.77 -1.93
N SER A 136 1.33 -15.67 -0.95
CA SER A 136 1.43 -17.10 -1.23
C SER A 136 0.11 -17.62 -1.77
N SER A 137 -0.01 -17.68 -3.10
CA SER A 137 -1.16 -18.34 -3.74
C SER A 137 -1.13 -19.86 -3.46
N PRO A 138 -2.26 -20.52 -3.11
CA PRO A 138 -3.65 -20.02 -3.04
C PRO A 138 -4.12 -19.63 -1.62
N LYS A 139 -3.23 -19.59 -0.62
CA LYS A 139 -3.61 -19.38 0.78
C LYS A 139 -3.75 -17.90 1.16
N GLY A 140 -3.08 -17.02 0.42
CA GLY A 140 -3.03 -15.60 0.74
C GLY A 140 -4.30 -14.86 0.35
N THR A 141 -4.71 -13.94 1.22
CA THR A 141 -5.82 -13.03 0.99
C THR A 141 -5.42 -11.60 1.37
N SER A 142 -5.99 -10.61 0.70
CA SER A 142 -5.78 -9.19 0.97
C SER A 142 -7.10 -8.54 1.39
N ARG A 143 -7.13 -7.85 2.53
CA ARG A 143 -8.31 -7.17 3.07
C ARG A 143 -7.96 -5.77 3.55
N GLY A 144 -8.72 -4.75 3.20
CA GLY A 144 -8.38 -3.37 3.57
C GLY A 144 -9.47 -2.35 3.31
N ALA A 145 -9.20 -1.11 3.72
CA ALA A 145 -10.02 0.05 3.37
C ALA A 145 -9.49 0.65 2.06
N TYR A 146 -10.24 0.53 0.97
CA TYR A 146 -9.82 0.97 -0.35
C TYR A 146 -10.61 2.19 -0.82
N PHE A 147 -9.92 3.28 -1.14
CA PHE A 147 -10.52 4.45 -1.76
C PHE A 147 -9.67 4.92 -2.93
N SER A 148 -10.31 5.51 -3.95
CA SER A 148 -9.62 6.05 -5.12
C SER A 148 -9.20 7.50 -4.84
N ASN A 149 -7.90 7.78 -4.89
CA ASN A 149 -7.32 9.11 -4.68
C ASN A 149 -6.07 9.29 -5.54
N GLU A 150 -5.69 10.52 -5.86
CA GLU A 150 -4.46 10.83 -6.61
C GLU A 150 -3.20 10.64 -5.75
N ASN A 151 -3.35 10.78 -4.43
CA ASN A 151 -2.30 10.56 -3.43
C ASN A 151 -2.20 9.09 -2.96
N PHE A 152 -2.84 8.17 -3.68
CA PHE A 152 -2.84 6.74 -3.41
C PHE A 152 -2.74 5.94 -4.71
N CYS A 153 -1.86 4.95 -4.73
CA CYS A 153 -1.72 4.03 -5.86
C CYS A 153 -1.46 2.61 -5.36
N ARG A 154 -2.43 1.71 -5.57
CA ARG A 154 -2.22 0.27 -5.46
C ARG A 154 -2.17 -0.34 -6.85
N TYR A 155 -1.04 -0.95 -7.19
CA TYR A 155 -0.71 -1.39 -8.54
C TYR A 155 -0.09 -2.80 -8.52
N ASP A 156 -0.61 -3.70 -9.35
CA ASP A 156 -0.09 -5.06 -9.47
C ASP A 156 0.92 -5.15 -10.62
N VAL A 157 2.09 -5.74 -10.34
CA VAL A 157 3.11 -6.03 -11.35
C VAL A 157 3.42 -7.52 -11.38
N LEU A 158 3.39 -8.11 -12.58
CA LEU A 158 3.77 -9.50 -12.80
C LEU A 158 5.27 -9.58 -13.09
N LYS A 159 6.01 -10.27 -12.21
CA LYS A 159 7.46 -10.53 -12.32
C LYS A 159 7.73 -11.96 -11.90
N ASP A 160 8.48 -12.71 -12.70
CA ASP A 160 8.88 -14.09 -12.39
C ASP A 160 7.71 -14.98 -11.95
N ASP A 161 6.61 -14.94 -12.71
CA ASP A 161 5.35 -15.65 -12.46
C ASP A 161 4.67 -15.35 -11.11
N LYS A 162 5.04 -14.24 -10.47
CA LYS A 162 4.45 -13.75 -9.22
C LYS A 162 3.84 -12.37 -9.40
N THR A 163 2.63 -12.21 -8.90
CA THR A 163 1.99 -10.90 -8.75
C THR A 163 2.55 -10.22 -7.51
N HIS A 164 3.19 -9.08 -7.71
CA HIS A 164 3.65 -8.19 -6.66
C HIS A 164 2.68 -7.02 -6.57
N THR A 165 2.07 -6.84 -5.40
CA THR A 165 1.17 -5.72 -5.17
C THR A 165 1.93 -4.57 -4.53
N LEU A 166 2.10 -3.51 -5.30
CA LEU A 166 2.73 -2.26 -4.88
C LEU A 166 1.69 -1.35 -4.25
N THR A 167 2.02 -0.72 -3.12
CA THR A 167 1.18 0.29 -2.46
C THR A 167 2.01 1.54 -2.24
N LEU A 168 1.65 2.62 -2.92
CA LEU A 168 2.29 3.92 -2.86
C LEU A 168 1.32 4.94 -2.29
N VAL A 169 1.76 5.69 -1.29
CA VAL A 169 0.89 6.62 -0.55
C VAL A 169 1.62 7.91 -0.23
N LYS A 170 1.02 9.06 -0.59
CA LYS A 170 1.47 10.35 -0.05
C LYS A 170 1.03 10.44 1.41
N LEU A 171 2.01 10.58 2.29
CA LEU A 171 1.77 10.65 3.72
C LEU A 171 1.30 12.05 4.11
N ASP A 172 0.19 12.10 4.85
CA ASP A 172 -0.19 13.27 5.59
C ASP A 172 0.72 13.40 6.83
N LYS A 173 1.51 14.47 6.85
CA LYS A 173 2.40 14.82 7.97
C LYS A 173 1.92 16.07 8.71
N SER A 174 0.70 16.52 8.47
CA SER A 174 0.13 17.65 9.21
C SER A 174 -0.02 17.30 10.69
N GLU A 175 0.21 18.30 11.53
CA GLU A 175 -0.11 18.20 12.96
C GLU A 175 -1.62 18.38 13.16
N PRO A 176 -2.22 17.74 14.19
CA PRO A 176 -3.60 18.02 14.56
C PRO A 176 -3.73 19.52 14.88
N GLU A 177 -4.78 20.16 14.36
CA GLU A 177 -5.08 21.52 14.81
C GLU A 177 -5.34 21.52 16.33
N PRO A 178 -4.85 22.55 17.07
CA PRO A 178 -5.16 22.67 18.49
C PRO A 178 -6.67 22.64 18.68
N LYS A 179 -7.14 21.84 19.64
CA LYS A 179 -8.54 21.86 20.06
C LYS A 179 -8.72 23.14 20.88
N ASP A 180 -9.39 24.13 20.31
CA ASP A 180 -9.88 25.33 21.01
C ASP A 180 -10.84 24.97 22.16
#